data_AF-A0AAW5LFG5-F1
#
_entry.id   AF-A0AAW5LFG5-F1
#
_cell.length_a   1.000
_cell.length_b   1.000
_cell.length_c   1.000
_cell.angle_alpha   90.00
_cell.angle_beta   90.00
_cell.angle_gamma   90.00
#
_symmetry.space_group_name_H-M   'P 1'
#
loop_
_entity.id
_entity.type
_entity.pdbx_description
1 polymer ?
#
loop_
_entity_poly.entity_id
_entity_poly.type
_entity_poly.pdbx_seq_one_letter_code
_entity_poly.pdbx_strand_id
1 'polypeptide(L)'
;MSRDVEIKMARDQSGEQFYTRAHVDGLDGFEEYYQWQLDLQNSIYDLATSIRDSGWIEYQVGPPKNGLYATDGFSCGIREIVHQYGERGEKRITRKMIRVNIRNFTNGEQIAQLPNGFMKYTQVFYSRSGSGKQPIMVEIRGNGALNVYIDSSNQSGSSNSNWIYAQFEWTE
;
A
#
# COMPACT_ATOMS: atom_id res chain seq x y z
N MET A 1 50.20 -20.91 -9.07
CA MET A 1 50.28 -22.35 -9.38
C MET A 1 49.05 -22.69 -10.23
N SER A 2 49.21 -22.99 -11.52
CA SER A 2 48.10 -23.57 -12.31
C SER A 2 48.00 -25.05 -11.92
N ARG A 3 46.78 -25.54 -11.73
CA ARG A 3 46.52 -26.98 -11.66
C ARG A 3 46.31 -27.47 -13.10
N ASP A 4 47.10 -28.43 -13.52
CA ASP A 4 46.85 -29.15 -14.76
C ASP A 4 45.63 -30.05 -14.55
N VAL A 5 44.57 -29.81 -15.32
CA VAL A 5 43.36 -30.65 -15.34
C VAL A 5 43.41 -31.50 -16.60
N GLU A 6 43.61 -32.81 -16.44
CA GLU A 6 43.60 -33.77 -17.54
C GLU A 6 42.18 -34.34 -17.72
N ILE A 7 41.53 -34.04 -18.86
CA ILE A 7 40.19 -34.55 -19.18
C ILE A 7 40.33 -35.80 -20.06
N LYS A 8 39.95 -36.97 -19.56
CA LYS A 8 39.96 -38.25 -20.32
C LYS A 8 38.54 -38.61 -20.76
N MET A 9 38.32 -38.72 -22.07
CA MET A 9 37.03 -39.10 -22.65
C MET A 9 37.01 -40.60 -22.99
N ALA A 10 35.88 -41.27 -22.76
CA ALA A 10 35.69 -42.66 -23.12
C ALA A 10 35.57 -42.81 -24.65
N ARG A 11 36.12 -43.90 -25.19
CA ARG A 11 36.09 -44.22 -26.62
C ARG A 11 35.64 -45.66 -26.81
N ASP A 12 34.87 -45.90 -27.86
CA ASP A 12 34.44 -47.24 -28.22
C ASP A 12 35.55 -47.99 -28.99
N GLN A 13 35.26 -49.22 -29.40
CA GLN A 13 36.21 -50.06 -30.13
C GLN A 13 36.54 -49.51 -31.53
N SER A 14 35.69 -48.64 -32.07
CA SER A 14 35.91 -47.88 -33.32
C SER A 14 36.71 -46.59 -33.11
N GLY A 15 37.02 -46.25 -31.86
CA GLY A 15 37.71 -45.01 -31.50
C GLY A 15 36.79 -43.78 -31.46
N GLU A 16 35.48 -43.96 -31.63
CA GLU A 16 34.49 -42.90 -31.53
C GLU A 16 34.27 -42.54 -30.06
N GLN A 17 34.21 -41.24 -29.79
CA GLN A 17 34.04 -40.75 -28.43
C GLN A 17 32.58 -40.90 -28.01
N PHE A 18 32.35 -41.43 -26.82
CA PHE A 18 31.00 -41.51 -26.25
C PHE A 18 31.02 -41.13 -24.77
N TYR A 19 29.88 -40.64 -24.29
CA TYR A 19 29.68 -40.30 -22.88
C TYR A 19 29.10 -41.51 -22.14
N THR A 20 29.70 -41.90 -21.01
CA THR A 20 29.19 -43.01 -20.20
C THR A 20 27.90 -42.58 -19.50
N ARG A 21 26.94 -43.51 -19.32
CA ARG A 21 25.62 -43.21 -18.71
C ARG A 21 25.70 -42.44 -17.38
N ALA A 22 26.70 -42.73 -16.55
CA ALA A 22 26.93 -42.02 -15.28
C ALA A 22 27.20 -40.51 -15.46
N HIS A 23 27.80 -40.08 -16.58
CA HIS A 23 27.96 -38.66 -16.91
C HIS A 23 26.67 -38.03 -17.44
N VAL A 24 25.81 -38.81 -18.10
CA VAL A 24 24.53 -38.33 -18.63
C VAL A 24 23.53 -38.11 -17.50
N ASP A 25 23.43 -39.06 -16.55
CA ASP A 25 22.56 -38.94 -15.37
C ASP A 25 22.97 -37.75 -14.47
N GLY A 26 24.27 -37.42 -14.43
CA GLY A 26 24.80 -36.25 -13.72
C GLY A 26 24.54 -34.90 -14.42
N LEU A 27 24.18 -34.91 -15.71
CA LEU A 27 23.76 -33.74 -16.49
C LEU A 27 22.24 -33.59 -16.52
N ASP A 28 21.50 -34.69 -16.49
CA ASP A 28 20.03 -34.75 -16.60
C ASP A 28 19.31 -34.05 -15.43
N GLY A 29 19.95 -33.94 -14.26
CA GLY A 29 19.42 -33.20 -13.11
C GLY A 29 19.78 -31.70 -13.06
N PHE A 30 20.65 -31.21 -13.96
CA PHE A 30 21.04 -29.79 -13.94
C PHE A 30 19.91 -28.89 -14.43
N GLU A 31 19.11 -29.34 -15.41
CA GLU A 31 17.98 -28.56 -15.94
C GLU A 31 16.91 -28.34 -14.85
N GLU A 32 16.55 -29.40 -14.12
CA GLU A 32 15.62 -29.33 -12.98
C GLU A 32 16.17 -28.45 -11.85
N TYR A 33 17.48 -28.52 -11.59
CA TYR A 33 18.15 -27.67 -10.61
C TYR A 33 18.16 -26.18 -11.02
N TYR A 34 18.41 -25.88 -12.30
CA TYR A 34 18.31 -24.52 -12.84
C TYR A 34 16.88 -24.01 -12.78
N GLN A 35 15.89 -24.83 -13.15
CA GLN A 35 14.48 -24.47 -13.08
C GLN A 35 14.05 -24.22 -11.63
N TRP A 36 14.47 -25.08 -10.70
CA TRP A 36 14.24 -24.88 -9.28
C TRP A 36 14.88 -23.60 -8.76
N GLN A 37 16.12 -23.27 -9.17
CA GLN A 37 16.75 -22.00 -8.81
C GLN A 37 16.01 -20.79 -9.38
N LEU A 38 15.53 -20.87 -10.62
CA LEU A 38 14.73 -19.83 -11.26
C LEU A 38 13.39 -19.65 -10.56
N ASP A 39 12.71 -20.75 -10.20
CA ASP A 39 11.45 -20.72 -9.47
C ASP A 39 11.63 -20.18 -8.06
N LEU A 40 12.75 -20.47 -7.39
CA LEU A 40 13.09 -19.92 -6.08
C LEU A 40 13.44 -18.44 -6.15
N GLN A 41 14.18 -18.01 -7.18
CA GLN A 41 14.44 -16.60 -7.45
C GLN A 41 13.15 -15.84 -7.74
N ASN A 42 12.26 -16.38 -8.57
CA ASN A 42 10.95 -15.80 -8.86
C ASN A 42 10.07 -15.77 -7.59
N SER A 43 10.09 -16.81 -6.77
CA SER A 43 9.36 -16.87 -5.49
C SER A 43 9.91 -15.88 -4.45
N ILE A 44 11.22 -15.65 -4.41
CA ILE A 44 11.85 -14.60 -3.60
C ILE A 44 11.49 -13.21 -4.15
N TYR A 45 11.39 -13.05 -5.47
CA TYR A 45 10.97 -11.82 -6.12
C TYR A 45 9.49 -11.50 -5.84
N ASP A 46 8.62 -12.52 -5.80
CA ASP A 46 7.21 -12.42 -5.43
C ASP A 46 7.01 -12.21 -3.92
N LEU A 47 7.88 -12.77 -3.06
CA LEU A 47 7.90 -12.45 -1.63
C LEU A 47 8.48 -11.04 -1.36
N ALA A 48 9.26 -10.54 -2.31
CA ALA A 48 9.74 -9.16 -2.42
C ALA A 48 8.84 -8.29 -3.33
N THR A 49 7.57 -8.67 -3.51
CA THR A 49 6.51 -7.74 -3.94
C THR A 49 6.58 -6.49 -3.06
N SER A 50 6.93 -5.36 -3.66
CA SER A 50 7.27 -4.18 -2.86
C SER A 50 6.01 -3.62 -2.22
N ILE A 51 5.90 -3.79 -0.90
CA ILE A 51 4.95 -3.05 -0.07
C ILE A 51 5.68 -1.79 0.39
N ARG A 52 5.21 -0.64 -0.09
CA ARG A 52 5.63 0.66 0.44
C ARG A 52 4.52 1.20 1.31
N ASP A 53 4.84 1.46 2.56
CA ASP A 53 3.92 2.02 3.53
C ASP A 53 4.49 3.36 4.02
N SER A 54 3.75 4.44 3.82
CA SER A 54 4.17 5.77 4.28
C SER A 54 4.18 5.90 5.80
N GLY A 55 3.55 4.95 6.53
CA GLY A 55 3.12 5.18 7.90
C GLY A 55 2.05 6.27 7.98
N TRP A 56 1.67 6.65 9.20
CA TRP A 56 0.77 7.77 9.41
C TRP A 56 1.55 9.09 9.35
N ILE A 57 1.19 9.94 8.41
CA ILE A 57 1.74 11.29 8.26
C ILE A 57 0.67 12.28 8.71
N GLU A 58 0.98 13.09 9.70
CA GLU A 58 0.07 14.13 10.18
C GLU A 58 -0.10 15.25 9.14
N TYR A 59 -1.32 15.76 8.99
CA TYR A 59 -1.63 16.91 8.14
C TYR A 59 -2.14 18.10 8.96
N GLN A 60 -2.00 19.29 8.39
CA GLN A 60 -2.49 20.53 8.99
C GLN A 60 -3.99 20.67 8.73
N VAL A 61 -4.69 21.19 9.74
CA VAL A 61 -6.12 21.47 9.67
C VAL A 61 -6.40 22.84 10.27
N GLY A 62 -7.46 23.50 9.78
CA GLY A 62 -7.90 24.80 10.29
C GLY A 62 -8.54 24.70 11.69
N PRO A 63 -9.51 23.80 11.92
CA PRO A 63 -10.18 23.68 13.22
C PRO A 63 -9.30 23.06 14.32
N PRO A 64 -9.70 23.15 15.61
CA PRO A 64 -9.10 22.39 16.68
C PRO A 64 -9.06 20.88 16.39
N LYS A 65 -7.90 20.25 16.55
CA LYS A 65 -7.67 18.83 16.24
C LYS A 65 -7.11 18.00 17.38
N ASN A 66 -7.22 16.69 17.23
CA ASN A 66 -6.61 15.67 18.10
C ASN A 66 -7.04 15.77 19.57
N GLY A 67 -8.21 16.35 19.84
CA GLY A 67 -8.75 16.53 21.19
C GLY A 67 -9.76 15.45 21.62
N LEU A 68 -10.26 14.64 20.69
CA LEU A 68 -11.14 13.50 21.02
C LEU A 68 -10.28 12.30 21.39
N TYR A 69 -10.67 11.59 22.46
CA TYR A 69 -9.99 10.38 22.95
C TYR A 69 -8.48 10.61 23.17
N ALA A 70 -8.12 11.59 24.00
CA ALA A 70 -6.74 12.07 24.14
C ALA A 70 -5.73 11.01 24.63
N THR A 71 -6.18 9.93 25.28
CA THR A 71 -5.31 8.89 25.86
C THR A 71 -5.14 7.68 24.95
N ASP A 72 -6.20 7.29 24.24
CA ASP A 72 -6.33 6.02 23.52
C ASP A 72 -6.87 6.20 22.08
N GLY A 73 -6.96 7.44 21.62
CA GLY A 73 -7.43 7.79 20.30
C GLY A 73 -6.33 7.94 19.25
N PHE A 74 -6.74 8.30 18.04
CA PHE A 74 -5.83 8.65 16.96
C PHE A 74 -5.83 10.15 16.65
N SER A 75 -4.67 10.62 16.18
CA SER A 75 -4.51 11.95 15.60
C SER A 75 -4.90 11.98 14.12
N CYS A 76 -5.22 13.16 13.60
CA CYS A 76 -5.35 13.41 12.18
C CYS A 76 -4.09 12.93 11.44
N GLY A 77 -4.28 12.13 10.41
CA GLY A 77 -3.18 11.65 9.58
C GLY A 77 -3.66 11.00 8.30
N ILE A 78 -2.79 10.97 7.29
CA ILE A 78 -2.97 10.23 6.05
C ILE A 78 -1.96 9.09 5.98
N ARG A 79 -2.32 8.02 5.27
CA ARG A 79 -1.44 6.89 5.01
C ARG A 79 -1.67 6.37 3.60
N GLU A 80 -0.59 6.06 2.91
CA GLU A 80 -0.61 5.38 1.62
C GLU A 80 0.15 4.06 1.74
N ILE A 81 -0.50 2.98 1.32
CA ILE A 81 0.11 1.67 1.17
C ILE A 81 0.06 1.30 -0.31
N VAL A 82 1.23 1.18 -0.92
CA VAL A 82 1.38 0.76 -2.31
C VAL A 82 1.84 -0.69 -2.32
N HIS A 83 1.06 -1.54 -2.98
CA HIS A 83 1.43 -2.92 -3.25
C HIS A 83 1.70 -3.08 -4.75
N GLN A 84 2.95 -3.41 -5.10
CA GLN A 84 3.35 -3.74 -6.46
C GLN A 84 3.45 -5.25 -6.63
N TYR A 85 2.86 -5.79 -7.70
CA TYR A 85 2.75 -7.22 -7.95
C TYR A 85 2.77 -7.53 -9.46
N GLY A 86 2.93 -8.81 -9.81
CA GLY A 86 3.15 -9.26 -11.20
C GLY A 86 4.61 -9.59 -11.45
N GLU A 87 4.90 -10.35 -12.52
CA GLU A 87 6.23 -10.92 -12.82
C GLU A 87 7.35 -9.87 -12.83
N ARG A 88 7.02 -8.59 -13.07
CA ARG A 88 7.97 -7.46 -13.06
C ARG A 88 7.49 -6.28 -12.23
N GLY A 89 6.51 -6.47 -11.33
CA GLY A 89 5.90 -5.39 -10.54
C GLY A 89 5.08 -4.41 -11.37
N GLU A 90 4.58 -4.85 -12.53
CA GLU A 90 3.82 -4.02 -13.48
C GLU A 90 2.40 -3.69 -13.01
N LYS A 91 1.86 -4.45 -12.04
CA LYS A 91 0.56 -4.19 -11.45
C LYS A 91 0.74 -3.47 -10.12
N ARG A 92 -0.17 -2.53 -9.84
CA ARG A 92 -0.14 -1.70 -8.63
C ARG A 92 -1.54 -1.59 -8.05
N ILE A 93 -1.65 -1.82 -6.74
CA ILE A 93 -2.81 -1.46 -5.93
C ILE A 93 -2.35 -0.39 -4.93
N THR A 94 -3.07 0.73 -4.86
CA THR A 94 -2.77 1.78 -3.88
C THR A 94 -3.93 1.89 -2.89
N ARG A 95 -3.68 1.51 -1.63
CA ARG A 95 -4.64 1.74 -0.55
C ARG A 95 -4.30 3.04 0.15
N LYS A 96 -5.31 3.90 0.29
CA LYS A 96 -5.18 5.20 0.94
C LYS A 96 -6.11 5.25 2.13
N MET A 97 -5.64 5.93 3.17
CA MET A 97 -6.36 6.05 4.43
C MET A 97 -6.24 7.48 4.95
N ILE A 98 -7.28 7.91 5.64
CA ILE A 98 -7.29 9.18 6.36
C ILE A 98 -7.94 9.00 7.72
N ARG A 99 -7.37 9.66 8.71
CA ARG A 99 -7.92 9.85 10.05
C ARG A 99 -8.31 11.30 10.21
N VAL A 100 -9.51 11.53 10.73
CA VAL A 100 -10.06 12.85 11.00
C VAL A 100 -10.47 12.89 12.48
N ASN A 101 -9.82 13.74 13.26
CA ASN A 101 -10.09 14.00 14.67
C ASN A 101 -10.14 15.53 14.88
N ILE A 102 -11.32 16.13 14.70
CA ILE A 102 -11.50 17.58 14.76
C ILE A 102 -12.77 17.98 15.51
N ARG A 103 -12.82 19.25 15.94
CA ARG A 103 -13.97 19.89 16.59
C ARG A 103 -14.22 21.30 16.03
N ASN A 104 -15.37 21.87 16.34
CA ASN A 104 -15.69 23.29 16.20
C ASN A 104 -15.64 23.84 14.76
N PHE A 105 -16.09 23.04 13.80
CA PHE A 105 -16.17 23.44 12.39
C PHE A 105 -17.60 23.83 11.99
N THR A 106 -17.71 24.52 10.86
CA THR A 106 -18.96 24.99 10.25
C THR A 106 -19.34 24.13 9.04
N ASN A 107 -20.60 24.21 8.63
CA ASN A 107 -21.07 23.52 7.43
C ASN A 107 -20.41 24.08 6.16
N GLY A 108 -19.89 23.21 5.30
CA GLY A 108 -19.22 23.59 4.05
C GLY A 108 -17.78 24.06 4.22
N GLU A 109 -17.22 23.92 5.41
CA GLU A 109 -15.85 24.37 5.70
C GLU A 109 -14.82 23.45 5.04
N GLN A 110 -13.82 24.06 4.38
CA GLN A 110 -12.61 23.36 3.99
C GLN A 110 -11.68 23.26 5.21
N ILE A 111 -11.62 22.08 5.81
CA ILE A 111 -10.88 21.85 7.06
C ILE A 111 -9.40 21.59 6.83
N ALA A 112 -8.99 21.15 5.63
CA ALA A 112 -7.60 20.86 5.30
C ALA A 112 -7.29 20.96 3.80
N GLN A 113 -6.01 21.00 3.49
CA GLN A 113 -5.46 20.81 2.15
C GLN A 113 -4.43 19.68 2.20
N LEU A 114 -4.75 18.55 1.58
CA LEU A 114 -3.85 17.41 1.48
C LEU A 114 -2.76 17.65 0.41
N PRO A 115 -1.62 16.94 0.48
CA PRO A 115 -0.57 17.03 -0.53
C PRO A 115 -1.10 16.76 -1.93
N ASN A 116 -0.61 17.55 -2.89
CA ASN A 116 -0.98 17.38 -4.29
C ASN A 116 -0.60 15.96 -4.77
N GLY A 117 -1.50 15.31 -5.52
CA GLY A 117 -1.33 13.92 -5.98
C GLY A 117 -1.71 12.84 -4.96
N PHE A 118 -2.01 13.18 -3.71
CA PHE A 118 -2.53 12.20 -2.74
C PHE A 118 -3.93 11.69 -3.12
N MET A 119 -4.73 12.46 -3.86
CA MET A 119 -6.05 12.02 -4.35
C MET A 119 -6.00 11.86 -5.88
N LYS A 120 -6.55 10.76 -6.42
CA LYS A 120 -6.77 10.61 -7.86
C LYS A 120 -8.19 11.01 -8.25
N TYR A 121 -9.16 10.62 -7.44
CA TYR A 121 -10.59 10.91 -7.63
C TYR A 121 -11.18 11.52 -6.37
N THR A 122 -12.28 12.26 -6.53
CA THR A 122 -13.05 12.76 -5.38
C THR A 122 -13.63 11.57 -4.61
N GLN A 123 -13.42 11.57 -3.29
CA GLN A 123 -13.97 10.57 -2.36
C GLN A 123 -14.97 11.24 -1.42
N VAL A 124 -16.05 10.53 -1.10
CA VAL A 124 -17.08 11.00 -0.18
C VAL A 124 -17.35 9.93 0.87
N PHE A 125 -17.28 10.32 2.14
CA PHE A 125 -17.50 9.43 3.27
C PHE A 125 -18.52 10.03 4.24
N TYR A 126 -19.17 9.18 5.01
CA TYR A 126 -20.03 9.60 6.12
C TYR A 126 -19.39 9.23 7.44
N SER A 127 -19.06 10.25 8.22
CA SER A 127 -18.61 10.07 9.59
C SER A 127 -19.80 9.85 10.52
N ARG A 128 -19.80 8.78 11.31
CA ARG A 128 -20.85 8.50 12.30
C ARG A 128 -20.77 9.36 13.57
N SER A 129 -20.13 10.53 13.50
CA SER A 129 -19.93 11.43 14.64
C SER A 129 -20.62 12.79 14.47
N GLY A 130 -21.46 13.15 15.45
CA GLY A 130 -21.07 14.21 16.38
C GLY A 130 -21.93 15.47 16.56
N SER A 131 -22.86 15.79 15.68
CA SER A 131 -23.84 16.89 15.93
C SER A 131 -25.15 16.40 16.58
N GLY A 132 -25.14 15.16 17.10
CA GLY A 132 -26.18 14.59 17.95
C GLY A 132 -27.12 13.58 17.28
N LYS A 133 -27.27 13.51 15.94
CA LYS A 133 -28.18 12.53 15.30
C LYS A 133 -27.80 12.06 13.88
N GLN A 134 -27.25 12.93 13.02
CA GLN A 134 -26.97 12.60 11.62
C GLN A 134 -25.46 12.47 11.32
N PRO A 135 -25.08 11.62 10.35
CA PRO A 135 -23.70 11.54 9.89
C PRO A 135 -23.20 12.86 9.27
N ILE A 136 -21.94 13.20 9.49
CA ILE A 136 -21.28 14.35 8.85
C ILE A 136 -20.59 13.84 7.59
N MET A 137 -20.86 14.47 6.45
CA MET A 137 -20.22 14.13 5.18
C MET A 137 -18.81 14.71 5.15
N VAL A 138 -17.85 13.89 4.76
CA VAL A 138 -16.45 14.25 4.52
C VAL A 138 -16.17 14.07 3.04
N GLU A 139 -15.89 15.16 2.33
CA GLU A 139 -15.52 15.17 0.92
C GLU A 139 -14.02 15.43 0.80
N ILE A 140 -13.32 14.61 0.03
CA ILE A 140 -11.93 14.85 -0.36
C ILE A 140 -11.90 14.98 -1.87
N ARG A 141 -11.68 16.19 -2.38
CA ARG A 141 -11.64 16.46 -3.82
C ARG A 141 -10.33 15.93 -4.42
N GLY A 142 -10.34 15.67 -5.73
CA GLY A 142 -9.13 15.23 -6.46
C GLY A 142 -7.92 16.17 -6.34
N ASN A 143 -8.14 17.45 -6.02
CA ASN A 143 -7.07 18.41 -5.74
C ASN A 143 -6.59 18.41 -4.28
N GLY A 144 -7.07 17.48 -3.44
CA GLY A 144 -6.70 17.37 -2.03
C GLY A 144 -7.48 18.27 -1.06
N ALA A 145 -8.46 19.06 -1.52
CA ALA A 145 -9.30 19.85 -0.63
C ALA A 145 -10.22 18.94 0.19
N LEU A 146 -10.13 19.04 1.52
CA LEU A 146 -10.94 18.27 2.47
C LEU A 146 -12.05 19.15 3.03
N ASN A 147 -13.30 18.88 2.66
CA ASN A 147 -14.48 19.64 3.07
C ASN A 147 -15.40 18.81 3.97
N VAL A 148 -16.12 19.47 4.86
CA VAL A 148 -17.12 18.85 5.72
C VAL A 148 -18.50 19.46 5.50
N TYR A 149 -19.53 18.62 5.42
CA TYR A 149 -20.91 19.05 5.25
C TYR A 149 -21.81 18.43 6.32
N ILE A 150 -22.64 19.27 6.91
CA ILE A 150 -23.57 18.92 7.98
C ILE A 150 -24.96 18.83 7.36
N ASP A 151 -25.70 17.78 7.71
CA ASP A 151 -27.09 17.63 7.29
C ASP A 151 -27.92 18.86 7.64
N SER A 152 -28.80 19.29 6.73
CA SER A 152 -29.59 20.52 6.89
C SER A 152 -30.43 20.52 8.17
N SER A 153 -30.89 19.35 8.63
CA SER A 153 -31.64 19.21 9.89
C SER A 153 -30.80 19.48 11.16
N ASN A 154 -29.47 19.46 11.05
CA ASN A 154 -28.52 19.71 12.13
C ASN A 154 -27.76 21.04 12.01
N GLN A 155 -27.95 21.79 10.92
CA GLN A 155 -27.22 23.05 10.67
C GLN A 155 -27.60 24.20 11.62
N SER A 156 -28.76 24.13 12.28
CA SER A 156 -29.17 25.10 13.31
C SER A 156 -28.45 24.91 14.66
N GLY A 157 -27.71 23.82 14.83
CA GLY A 157 -26.89 23.55 16.00
C GLY A 157 -25.66 24.46 16.09
N SER A 158 -25.13 24.62 17.30
CA SER A 158 -23.89 25.39 17.51
C SER A 158 -22.70 24.71 16.83
N SER A 159 -21.90 25.48 16.08
CA SER A 159 -20.67 24.98 15.45
C SER A 159 -19.70 24.40 16.46
N ASN A 160 -19.68 24.93 17.70
CA ASN A 160 -18.84 24.46 18.81
C ASN A 160 -19.21 23.06 19.31
N SER A 161 -20.33 22.51 18.87
CA SER A 161 -20.75 21.14 19.20
C SER A 161 -20.36 20.12 18.12
N ASN A 162 -19.91 20.57 16.95
CA ASN A 162 -19.55 19.69 15.86
C ASN A 162 -18.21 19.01 16.12
N TRP A 163 -18.16 17.71 15.85
CA TRP A 163 -16.93 16.93 15.97
C TRP A 163 -16.92 15.76 15.00
N ILE A 164 -15.72 15.40 14.55
CA ILE A 164 -15.48 14.21 13.74
C ILE A 164 -14.39 13.40 14.43
N TYR A 165 -14.67 12.12 14.67
CA TYR A 165 -13.67 11.10 15.01
C TYR A 165 -13.93 9.88 14.13
N ALA A 166 -13.21 9.81 13.00
CA ALA A 166 -13.39 8.73 12.02
C ALA A 166 -12.11 8.42 11.25
N GLN A 167 -12.01 7.17 10.80
CA GLN A 167 -11.00 6.70 9.86
C GLN A 167 -11.71 6.19 8.61
N PHE A 168 -11.21 6.58 7.43
CA PHE A 168 -11.69 6.12 6.15
C PHE A 168 -10.56 5.48 5.36
N GLU A 169 -10.89 4.49 4.54
CA GLU A 169 -9.98 3.84 3.61
C GLU A 169 -10.62 3.68 2.23
N TRP A 170 -9.81 3.77 1.19
CA TRP A 170 -10.21 3.49 -0.18
C TRP A 170 -9.04 2.91 -0.96
N THR A 171 -9.35 2.29 -2.09
CA THR A 171 -8.36 1.71 -3.00
C THR A 171 -8.45 2.42 -4.35
N GLU A 172 -7.29 2.78 -4.90
CA GLU A 172 -7.11 3.40 -6.22
C GLU A 172 -6.22 2.54 -7.13
#